data_AF-A0A291R0E1-F1
#
_entry.id   AF-A0A291R0E1-F1
#
_cell.length_a   1.000
_cell.length_b   1.000
_cell.length_c   1.000
_cell.angle_alpha   90.00
_cell.angle_beta   90.00
_cell.angle_gamma   90.00
#
_symmetry.space_group_name_H-M   'P 1'
#
loop_
_entity.id
_entity.type
_entity.pdbx_description
1 polymer ?
#
loop_
_entity_poly.entity_id
_entity_poly.type
_entity_poly.pdbx_seq_one_letter_code
_entity_poly.pdbx_strand_id
1 'polypeptide(L)'
;MFSFFKRRKQSPEHPKTFQIEDFPWRDQYFYRLKPWFWYSDRIIAIADTPVYTTLEGWSHQVYLDARGQTTVSGYLQFLSAQYESASLSPLYSLVLSQLDQLHRNDLIAFSEVPVVLSPGIEHPNQFLGSSSLQ
;
A
#
# COMPACT_ATOMS: atom_id res chain seq x y z
N MET A 1 39.37 9.01 8.90
CA MET A 1 37.95 9.38 9.06
C MET A 1 37.15 8.74 7.94
N PHE A 2 36.46 7.64 8.20
CA PHE A 2 35.48 7.06 7.27
C PHE A 2 34.37 6.42 8.09
N SER A 3 33.22 7.09 8.16
CA SER A 3 32.01 6.49 8.72
C SER A 3 31.29 5.76 7.60
N PHE A 4 31.43 4.43 7.60
CA PHE A 4 30.67 3.54 6.73
C PHE A 4 29.18 3.67 7.05
N PHE A 5 28.40 4.09 6.07
CA PHE A 5 26.95 4.07 6.14
C PHE A 5 26.48 2.62 6.34
N LYS A 6 26.01 2.32 7.56
CA LYS A 6 25.28 1.10 7.86
C LYS A 6 24.03 1.11 7.00
N ARG A 7 24.00 0.33 5.90
CA ARG A 7 22.74 -0.11 5.31
C ARG A 7 21.96 -0.78 6.44
N ARG A 8 20.85 -0.18 6.86
CA ARG A 8 19.82 -0.91 7.60
C ARG A 8 19.37 -2.01 6.64
N LYS A 9 19.91 -3.22 6.80
CA LYS A 9 19.24 -4.42 6.32
C LYS A 9 17.88 -4.36 7.01
N GLN A 10 16.85 -4.04 6.25
CA GLN A 10 15.47 -4.23 6.67
C GLN A 10 15.42 -5.70 7.08
N SER A 11 15.39 -5.94 8.40
CA SER A 11 15.17 -7.27 8.91
C SER A 11 13.86 -7.75 8.27
N PRO A 12 13.70 -9.03 7.93
CA PRO A 12 12.37 -9.55 7.69
C PRO A 12 11.64 -9.44 9.03
N GLU A 13 11.05 -8.28 9.31
CA GLU A 13 10.12 -8.13 10.40
C GLU A 13 9.00 -9.10 10.09
N HIS A 14 8.81 -10.07 10.98
CA HIS A 14 7.67 -10.95 10.89
C HIS A 14 6.42 -10.08 10.77
N PRO A 15 5.50 -10.40 9.84
CA PRO A 15 4.30 -9.61 9.66
C PRO A 15 3.62 -9.49 11.01
N LYS A 16 3.43 -8.25 11.47
CA LYS A 16 2.84 -8.00 12.77
C LYS A 16 1.41 -8.51 12.70
N THR A 17 1.07 -9.45 13.58
CA THR A 17 -0.31 -9.93 13.66
C THR A 17 -1.15 -8.82 14.29
N PHE A 18 -2.13 -8.33 13.55
CA PHE A 18 -3.06 -7.32 14.03
C PHE A 18 -4.44 -7.94 14.20
N GLN A 19 -5.06 -7.67 15.35
CA GLN A 19 -6.52 -7.68 15.44
C GLN A 19 -7.02 -6.30 15.00
N ILE A 20 -8.25 -6.26 14.47
CA ILE A 20 -8.83 -5.00 13.98
C ILE A 20 -8.97 -3.98 15.11
N GLU A 21 -9.28 -4.44 16.32
CA GLU A 21 -9.47 -3.60 17.51
C GLU A 21 -8.19 -2.88 17.91
N ASP A 22 -7.03 -3.50 17.66
CA ASP A 22 -5.71 -3.01 18.04
C ASP A 22 -5.05 -2.13 16.96
N PHE A 23 -5.67 -2.00 15.78
CA PHE A 23 -5.11 -1.21 14.69
C PHE A 23 -5.39 0.29 14.91
N PRO A 24 -4.36 1.14 15.07
CA PRO A 24 -4.55 2.54 15.48
C PRO A 24 -5.39 3.37 14.51
N TRP A 25 -5.38 3.00 13.23
CA TRP A 25 -6.05 3.73 12.15
C TRP A 25 -7.29 3.02 11.62
N ARG A 26 -7.86 2.08 12.38
CA ARG A 26 -8.99 1.24 11.92
C ARG A 26 -10.18 2.06 11.42
N ASP A 27 -10.46 3.19 12.06
CA ASP A 27 -11.61 4.03 11.75
C ASP A 27 -11.26 5.20 10.80
N GLN A 28 -10.03 5.24 10.29
CA GLN A 28 -9.55 6.29 9.39
C GLN A 28 -9.63 5.87 7.93
N TYR A 29 -9.81 6.86 7.06
CA TYR A 29 -9.63 6.75 5.62
C TYR A 29 -8.15 6.54 5.31
N PHE A 30 -7.84 5.77 4.27
CA PHE A 30 -6.45 5.54 3.85
C PHE A 30 -6.30 5.86 2.37
N TYR A 31 -5.18 6.52 2.03
CA TYR A 31 -4.96 7.06 0.70
C TYR A 31 -3.48 6.99 0.28
N ARG A 32 -3.24 6.81 -1.01
CA ARG A 32 -1.89 6.80 -1.60
C ARG A 32 -1.24 8.18 -1.55
N LEU A 33 0.08 8.19 -1.39
CA LEU A 33 0.90 9.40 -1.39
C LEU A 33 1.76 9.56 -2.64
N LYS A 34 2.03 8.47 -3.36
CA LYS A 34 3.07 8.45 -4.40
C LYS A 34 2.47 8.13 -5.78
N PRO A 35 3.03 8.70 -6.86
CA PRO A 35 2.69 8.27 -8.22
C PRO A 35 3.12 6.82 -8.44
N TRP A 36 2.38 6.11 -9.28
CA TRP A 36 2.63 4.71 -9.57
C TRP A 36 2.37 4.41 -11.05
N PHE A 37 2.91 3.31 -11.56
CA PHE A 37 2.64 2.84 -12.91
C PHE A 37 2.63 1.31 -12.96
N TRP A 38 1.99 0.76 -13.99
CA TRP A 38 2.03 -0.66 -14.27
C TRP A 38 3.42 -1.05 -14.79
N TYR A 39 4.13 -1.90 -14.06
CA TYR A 39 5.37 -2.50 -14.52
C TYR A 39 5.09 -3.79 -15.32
N SER A 40 4.08 -4.54 -14.90
CA SER A 40 3.49 -5.66 -15.63
C SER A 40 1.98 -5.76 -15.33
N ASP A 41 1.33 -6.83 -15.79
CA ASP A 41 -0.08 -7.15 -15.47
C ASP A 41 -0.35 -7.38 -13.98
N ARG A 42 0.69 -7.72 -13.20
CA ARG A 42 0.57 -8.11 -11.77
C ARG A 42 1.39 -7.26 -10.82
N ILE A 43 2.27 -6.43 -11.34
CA ILE A 43 3.24 -5.66 -10.57
C ILE A 43 3.06 -4.18 -10.89
N ILE A 44 2.92 -3.39 -9.83
CA ILE A 44 3.03 -1.93 -9.93
C ILE A 44 4.38 -1.48 -9.40
N ALA A 45 4.88 -0.38 -9.96
CA ALA A 45 6.04 0.31 -9.45
C ALA A 45 5.63 1.68 -8.92
N ILE A 46 6.09 1.99 -7.72
CA ILE A 46 5.94 3.30 -7.10
C ILE A 46 7.12 4.18 -7.53
N ALA A 47 6.80 5.35 -8.08
CA ALA A 47 7.80 6.31 -8.54
C ALA A 47 8.22 7.24 -7.39
N ASP A 48 9.30 6.86 -6.69
CA ASP A 48 9.93 7.68 -5.64
C ASP A 48 11.38 8.01 -6.02
N THR A 49 11.51 8.78 -7.10
CA THR A 49 12.78 9.05 -7.79
C THR A 49 13.91 9.43 -6.81
N PRO A 50 15.09 8.80 -6.86
CA PRO A 50 15.58 7.90 -7.91
C PRO A 50 15.30 6.40 -7.70
N VAL A 51 14.54 6.02 -6.67
CA VAL A 51 14.28 4.61 -6.33
C VAL A 51 12.86 4.23 -6.75
N TYR A 52 12.73 3.05 -7.36
CA TYR A 52 11.43 2.45 -7.62
C TYR A 52 11.18 1.32 -6.64
N THR A 53 10.00 1.31 -6.03
CA THR A 53 9.54 0.19 -5.20
C THR A 53 8.48 -0.58 -5.96
N THR A 54 8.73 -1.85 -6.22
CA THR A 54 7.74 -2.74 -6.84
C THR A 54 6.85 -3.35 -5.77
N LEU A 55 5.54 -3.34 -5.99
CA LEU A 55 4.56 -4.00 -5.13
C LEU A 55 3.89 -5.15 -5.88
N GLU A 56 3.63 -6.24 -5.18
CA GLU A 56 2.95 -7.43 -5.70
C GLU A 56 2.00 -8.05 -4.65
N GLY A 57 1.09 -8.91 -5.10
CA GLY A 57 0.12 -9.59 -4.24
C GLY A 57 -0.73 -8.61 -3.43
N TRP A 58 -0.86 -8.86 -2.11
CA TRP A 58 -1.67 -8.03 -1.23
C TRP A 58 -1.17 -6.60 -1.08
N SER A 59 0.15 -6.37 -1.09
CA SER A 59 0.71 -5.01 -1.01
C SER A 59 0.27 -4.15 -2.20
N HIS A 60 0.25 -4.74 -3.40
CA HIS A 60 -0.24 -4.12 -4.62
C HIS A 60 -1.74 -3.81 -4.52
N GLN A 61 -2.57 -4.79 -4.16
CA GLN A 61 -4.02 -4.59 -4.06
C GLN A 61 -4.38 -3.52 -3.03
N VAL A 62 -3.83 -3.62 -1.81
CA VAL A 62 -4.08 -2.66 -0.73
C VAL A 62 -3.65 -1.25 -1.14
N TYR A 63 -2.52 -1.11 -1.84
CA TYR A 63 -2.09 0.18 -2.36
C TYR A 63 -3.08 0.76 -3.37
N LEU A 64 -3.59 -0.04 -4.31
CA LEU A 64 -4.58 0.41 -5.31
C LEU A 64 -5.96 0.72 -4.71
N ASP A 65 -6.31 0.11 -3.60
CA ASP A 65 -7.57 0.38 -2.89
C ASP A 65 -7.48 1.60 -1.97
N ALA A 66 -6.28 2.10 -1.67
CA ALA A 66 -6.03 3.32 -0.88
C ALA A 66 -6.41 4.61 -1.65
N ARG A 67 -7.70 4.82 -1.89
CA ARG A 67 -8.26 5.95 -2.65
C ARG A 67 -8.74 7.12 -1.78
N GLY A 68 -8.66 7.00 -0.46
CA GLY A 68 -9.13 8.04 0.47
C GLY A 68 -10.65 8.11 0.64
N GLN A 69 -11.40 7.15 0.10
CA GLN A 69 -12.88 7.16 0.11
C GLN A 69 -13.50 6.12 1.05
N THR A 70 -12.69 5.17 1.55
CA THR A 70 -13.14 4.09 2.44
C THR A 70 -12.26 4.08 3.68
N THR A 71 -12.84 3.81 4.84
CA THR A 71 -12.09 3.59 6.08
C THR A 71 -11.45 2.20 6.09
N VAL A 72 -10.45 1.96 6.94
CA VAL A 72 -9.84 0.63 7.06
C VAL A 72 -10.87 -0.43 7.46
N SER A 73 -11.71 -0.16 8.47
CA SER A 73 -12.80 -1.05 8.88
C SER A 73 -13.79 -1.31 7.74
N GLY A 74 -14.16 -0.27 6.99
CA GLY A 74 -15.06 -0.41 5.83
C GLY A 74 -14.43 -1.25 4.71
N TYR A 75 -13.12 -1.12 4.48
CA TYR A 75 -12.40 -1.92 3.51
C TYR A 75 -12.30 -3.39 3.93
N LEU A 76 -12.01 -3.68 5.20
CA LEU A 76 -12.01 -5.05 5.72
C LEU A 76 -13.40 -5.69 5.62
N GLN A 77 -14.45 -4.95 5.94
CA GLN A 77 -15.82 -5.40 5.75
C GLN A 77 -16.14 -5.68 4.28
N PHE A 78 -15.71 -4.82 3.37
CA PHE A 78 -15.86 -5.06 1.93
C PHE A 78 -15.15 -6.35 1.49
N LEU A 79 -13.90 -6.56 1.92
CA LEU A 79 -13.16 -7.79 1.62
C LEU A 79 -13.87 -9.02 2.20
N SER A 80 -14.44 -8.93 3.41
CA SER A 80 -15.19 -10.04 3.99
C SER A 80 -16.40 -10.49 3.17
N ALA A 81 -17.04 -9.55 2.46
CA ALA A 81 -18.15 -9.86 1.58
C ALA A 81 -17.69 -10.55 0.28
N GLN A 82 -16.42 -10.38 -0.11
CA GLN A 82 -15.86 -10.99 -1.32
C GLN A 82 -15.29 -12.40 -1.10
N TYR A 83 -14.83 -12.70 0.11
CA TYR A 83 -14.23 -13.99 0.42
C TYR A 83 -15.15 -14.81 1.34
N GLU A 84 -15.75 -15.86 0.79
CA GLU A 84 -16.49 -16.89 1.54
C GLU A 84 -15.52 -17.81 2.30
N SER A 85 -14.73 -17.25 3.22
CA SER A 85 -13.80 -18.01 4.05
C SER A 85 -14.43 -18.34 5.40
N ALA A 86 -14.22 -19.58 5.86
CA ALA A 86 -14.59 -20.02 7.21
C ALA A 86 -13.87 -19.22 8.33
N SER A 87 -12.79 -18.49 8.00
CA SER A 87 -12.14 -17.56 8.93
C SER A 87 -11.55 -16.36 8.19
N LEU A 88 -12.02 -15.17 8.53
CA LEU A 88 -11.57 -13.88 7.99
C LEU A 88 -10.39 -13.29 8.77
N SER A 89 -10.11 -13.79 9.98
CA SER A 89 -9.07 -13.26 10.85
C SER A 89 -7.66 -13.30 10.22
N PRO A 90 -7.23 -14.38 9.54
CA PRO A 90 -5.94 -14.40 8.86
C PRO A 90 -5.85 -13.36 7.72
N LEU A 91 -6.95 -13.17 6.98
CA LEU A 91 -7.03 -12.18 5.92
C LEU A 91 -6.93 -10.76 6.47
N TYR A 92 -7.68 -10.46 7.54
CA TYR A 92 -7.64 -9.14 8.18
C TYR A 92 -6.25 -8.83 8.71
N SER A 93 -5.63 -9.77 9.43
CA SER A 93 -4.27 -9.58 9.93
C SER A 93 -3.27 -9.35 8.80
N LEU A 94 -3.41 -10.04 7.68
CA LEU A 94 -2.54 -9.85 6.51
C LEU A 94 -2.72 -8.45 5.93
N VAL A 95 -3.95 -8.02 5.69
CA VAL A 95 -4.28 -6.69 5.13
C VAL A 95 -3.81 -5.57 6.06
N LEU A 96 -4.07 -5.68 7.36
CA LEU A 96 -3.62 -4.71 8.36
C LEU A 96 -2.08 -4.63 8.42
N SER A 97 -1.39 -5.77 8.31
CA SER A 97 0.07 -5.79 8.20
C SER A 97 0.57 -5.10 6.93
N GLN A 98 -0.14 -5.23 5.80
CA GLN A 98 0.23 -4.52 4.57
C GLN A 98 -0.02 -3.01 4.69
N LEU A 99 -1.15 -2.59 5.26
CA LEU A 99 -1.42 -1.18 5.53
C LEU A 99 -0.35 -0.55 6.41
N ASP A 100 0.02 -1.22 7.50
CA ASP A 100 1.09 -0.77 8.41
C ASP A 100 2.45 -0.69 7.70
N GLN A 101 2.80 -1.68 6.89
CA GLN A 101 4.05 -1.67 6.13
C GLN A 101 4.07 -0.54 5.08
N LEU A 102 2.99 -0.36 4.33
CA LEU A 102 2.88 0.72 3.33
C LEU A 102 2.94 2.10 4.00
N HIS A 103 2.32 2.25 5.17
CA HIS A 103 2.35 3.49 5.93
C HIS A 103 3.75 3.81 6.45
N ARG A 104 4.43 2.83 7.05
CA ARG A 104 5.82 2.99 7.55
C ARG A 104 6.85 3.30 6.45
N ASN A 105 6.53 2.96 5.20
CA ASN A 105 7.35 3.28 4.03
C ASN A 105 6.89 4.56 3.31
N ASP A 106 6.03 5.38 3.92
CA ASP A 106 5.52 6.64 3.37
C ASP A 106 4.83 6.48 2.00
N LEU A 107 4.22 5.33 1.74
CA LEU A 107 3.50 5.03 0.50
C LEU A 107 2.01 5.37 0.62
N ILE A 108 1.46 5.23 1.82
CA ILE A 108 0.08 5.61 2.16
C ILE A 108 0.04 6.46 3.43
N ALA A 109 -1.03 7.22 3.59
CA ALA A 109 -1.37 7.92 4.82
C ALA A 109 -2.80 7.62 5.24
N PHE A 110 -3.09 7.97 6.49
CA PHE A 110 -4.42 7.89 7.07
C PHE A 110 -5.00 9.29 7.33
N SER A 111 -6.33 9.40 7.31
CA SER A 111 -7.06 10.65 7.51
C SER A 111 -8.39 10.39 8.22
N GLU A 112 -8.78 11.30 9.10
CA GLU A 112 -10.10 11.26 9.77
C GLU A 112 -11.25 11.63 8.83
N VAL A 113 -10.95 12.27 7.70
CA VAL A 113 -11.93 12.68 6.68
C VAL A 113 -11.60 12.09 5.31
N PRO A 114 -12.58 11.93 4.40
CA PRO A 114 -12.32 11.49 3.04
C PRO A 114 -11.32 12.40 2.32
N VAL A 115 -10.46 11.81 1.50
CA VAL A 115 -9.42 12.51 0.74
C VAL A 115 -9.63 12.34 -0.75
N VAL A 116 -9.64 13.45 -1.49
CA VAL A 116 -9.64 13.44 -2.96
C VAL A 116 -8.20 13.46 -3.44
N LEU A 117 -7.81 12.42 -4.19
CA LEU A 117 -6.47 12.31 -4.73
C LEU A 117 -6.28 13.25 -5.93
N SER A 118 -5.05 13.72 -6.12
CA SER A 118 -4.68 14.41 -7.36
C SER A 118 -4.61 13.40 -8.52
N PRO A 119 -4.89 13.82 -9.77
CA PRO A 119 -4.92 12.89 -10.91
C PRO A 119 -3.64 12.07 -11.11
N GLY A 120 -2.46 12.64 -10.81
CA GLY A 120 -1.17 11.96 -10.93
C GLY A 120 -0.86 10.92 -9.84
N ILE A 121 -1.71 10.82 -8.80
CA ILE A 121 -1.65 9.80 -7.75
C ILE A 121 -2.80 8.81 -7.91
N GLU A 122 -3.98 9.30 -8.33
CA GLU A 122 -5.16 8.47 -8.53
C GLU A 122 -4.96 7.46 -9.65
N HIS A 123 -4.43 7.93 -10.79
CA HIS A 123 -4.28 7.14 -12.01
C HIS A 123 -2.83 6.68 -12.21
N PRO A 124 -2.62 5.55 -12.91
CA PRO A 124 -1.28 5.12 -13.27
C PRO A 124 -0.64 6.14 -14.21
N ASN A 125 0.61 6.49 -13.93
CA ASN A 125 1.46 7.22 -14.85
C ASN A 125 1.84 6.34 -16.04
N GLN A 126 2.11 6.97 -17.18
CA GLN A 126 2.73 6.27 -18.31
C GLN A 126 4.16 5.90 -17.93
N PHE A 127 4.53 4.63 -18.14
CA PHE A 127 5.91 4.21 -17.97
C PHE A 127 6.80 4.94 -18.99
N LEU A 128 7.73 5.76 -18.51
CA LEU A 128 8.63 6.56 -19.36
C LEU A 128 9.62 5.69 -20.17
N GLY A 129 9.66 4.37 -19.94
CA GLY A 129 10.51 3.43 -20.67
C GLY A 129 9.97 3.00 -22.04
N SER A 130 8.76 3.40 -22.43
CA SER A 130 8.30 3.30 -23.83
C SER A 130 8.49 4.62 -24.57
N SER A 131 9.72 5.17 -24.54
CA SER A 131 10.15 6.02 -25.64
C SER A 131 10.21 5.14 -26.87
N SER A 132 9.30 5.41 -27.79
CA SER A 132 9.12 4.76 -29.06
C SER A 132 10.46 4.72 -29.80
N LEU A 133 11.02 3.53 -30.01
CA LEU A 133 11.89 3.31 -31.17
C LEU A 133 10.95 3.38 -32.39
N GLN A 134 10.79 4.59 -32.92
CA GLN A 134 10.42 4.81 -34.32
C GLN A 134 11.69 4.80 -35.17
#